data_AF-A0A382QMW3-F1
#
_entry.id   AF-A0A382QMW3-F1
#
_cell.length_a   1.000
_cell.length_b   1.000
_cell.length_c   1.000
_cell.angle_alpha   90.00
_cell.angle_beta   90.00
_cell.angle_gamma   90.00
#
_symmetry.space_group_name_H-M   'P 1'
#
loop_
_entity.id
_entity.type
_entity.pdbx_description
1 polymer ?
#
loop_
_entity_poly.entity_id
_entity_poly.type
_entity_poly.pdbx_seq_one_letter_code
_entity_poly.pdbx_strand_id
1 'polypeptide(L)'
;MRNLFALLCVFGVVHYLAIDLVAVPADFDRLTFHRAPKPLAKNAETSGWPRFNGPSDNAVSPEKPLLKKWPGKAPLLLWEVRKGEGYASPAIRDDHLIIFHRLEGKEVVECLDPATGKRHWEHAYPVDYRDRYGYSNGPRASPVIDGKYVYLHGVTAWLTCLELDTGKLVWKRDLANDFSIPQYFFGKGSNPVVAGDKLILNVGGSEERCVAAFDKKTGKTVW
;
A
#
# COMPACT_ATOMS: atom_id res chain seq x y z
N MET A 1 9.44 -26.10 -17.71
CA MET A 1 10.66 -26.47 -16.95
C MET A 1 11.85 -26.55 -17.90
N ARG A 2 12.69 -25.51 -17.94
CA ARG A 2 14.08 -25.55 -18.44
C ARG A 2 14.70 -24.17 -18.19
N ASN A 3 15.48 -24.06 -17.11
CA ASN A 3 16.29 -22.88 -16.81
C ASN A 3 17.57 -22.94 -17.66
N LEU A 4 17.85 -21.87 -18.38
CA LEU A 4 19.10 -21.71 -19.13
C LEU A 4 20.13 -21.05 -18.21
N PHE A 5 21.15 -21.81 -17.80
CA PHE A 5 22.30 -21.29 -17.05
C PHE A 5 23.43 -20.97 -18.03
N ALA A 6 23.91 -19.73 -18.06
CA ALA A 6 25.17 -19.37 -18.70
C ALA A 6 26.30 -19.51 -17.67
N LEU A 7 27.26 -20.40 -17.95
CA LEU A 7 28.40 -20.72 -17.10
C LEU A 7 29.65 -20.00 -17.63
N LEU A 8 30.23 -19.11 -16.84
CA LEU A 8 31.58 -18.58 -17.05
C LEU A 8 32.41 -18.92 -15.81
N CYS A 9 33.31 -19.90 -15.96
CA CYS A 9 34.24 -20.33 -14.91
C CYS A 9 35.46 -19.40 -14.88
N VAL A 10 35.61 -18.64 -13.79
CA VAL A 10 36.90 -18.09 -13.34
C VAL A 10 36.96 -18.29 -11.82
N PHE A 11 38.08 -18.81 -11.33
CA PHE A 11 38.35 -19.05 -9.91
C PHE A 11 38.17 -17.76 -9.09
N GLY A 12 37.21 -17.76 -8.16
CA GLY A 12 37.00 -16.67 -7.20
C GLY A 12 35.59 -16.71 -6.65
N VAL A 13 35.47 -16.84 -5.33
CA VAL A 13 34.27 -16.69 -4.47
C VAL A 13 32.98 -16.40 -5.26
N VAL A 14 32.13 -17.42 -5.43
CA VAL A 14 30.79 -17.24 -5.99
C VAL A 14 29.95 -16.45 -4.98
N HIS A 15 30.00 -15.12 -5.06
CA HIS A 15 28.96 -14.29 -4.49
C HIS A 15 27.69 -14.56 -5.29
N TYR A 16 26.81 -15.38 -4.73
CA TYR A 16 25.42 -15.45 -5.19
C TYR A 16 24.78 -14.10 -4.89
N LEU A 17 24.88 -13.16 -5.83
CA LEU A 17 23.91 -12.08 -5.93
C LEU A 17 22.59 -12.74 -6.29
N ALA A 18 21.79 -13.03 -5.26
CA ALA A 18 20.37 -13.26 -5.46
C ALA A 18 19.82 -11.95 -6.05
N ILE A 19 19.71 -11.90 -7.37
CA ILE A 19 18.85 -10.94 -8.03
C ILE A 19 17.45 -11.42 -7.64
N ASP A 20 16.90 -10.82 -6.58
CA ASP A 20 15.49 -10.94 -6.26
C ASP A 20 14.74 -10.39 -7.50
N LEU A 21 14.37 -11.29 -8.40
CA LEU A 21 13.61 -10.96 -9.59
C LEU A 21 12.27 -10.39 -9.12
N VAL A 22 12.05 -9.10 -9.40
CA VAL A 22 10.74 -8.47 -9.22
C VAL A 22 9.73 -9.32 -9.97
N ALA A 23 8.72 -9.82 -9.25
CA ALA A 23 7.72 -10.71 -9.82
C ALA A 23 7.00 -9.99 -10.97
N VAL A 24 6.88 -10.67 -12.11
CA VAL A 24 6.12 -10.14 -13.24
C VAL A 24 4.64 -10.08 -12.82
N PRO A 25 3.99 -8.90 -12.89
CA PRO A 25 2.60 -8.78 -12.47
C PRO A 25 1.69 -9.68 -13.31
N ALA A 26 0.75 -10.34 -12.63
CA ALA A 26 -0.10 -11.39 -13.18
C ALA A 26 -1.59 -11.08 -13.05
N ASP A 27 -2.39 -11.68 -13.93
CA ASP A 27 -3.85 -11.64 -13.82
C ASP A 27 -4.32 -12.41 -12.57
N PHE A 28 -5.49 -12.03 -12.05
CA PHE A 28 -6.15 -12.71 -10.94
C PHE A 28 -7.67 -12.61 -11.08
N ASP A 29 -8.38 -13.45 -10.33
CA ASP A 29 -9.82 -13.70 -10.44
C ASP A 29 -10.73 -12.47 -10.28
N ARG A 30 -10.28 -11.44 -9.57
CA ARG A 30 -11.04 -10.20 -9.34
C ARG A 30 -10.70 -9.07 -10.32
N LEU A 31 -9.77 -9.27 -11.25
CA LEU A 31 -9.39 -8.30 -12.27
C LEU A 31 -10.22 -8.50 -13.54
N THR A 32 -10.88 -7.43 -13.99
CA THR A 32 -11.46 -7.33 -15.33
C THR A 32 -10.63 -6.33 -16.14
N PHE A 33 -9.94 -6.81 -17.17
CA PHE A 33 -9.24 -5.94 -18.11
C PHE A 33 -10.13 -5.61 -19.32
N HIS A 34 -10.21 -4.33 -19.70
CA HIS A 34 -11.02 -3.89 -20.83
C HIS A 34 -10.16 -3.45 -22.02
N ARG A 35 -9.08 -2.71 -21.78
CA ARG A 35 -8.19 -2.19 -22.83
C ARG A 35 -6.90 -1.62 -22.26
N ALA A 36 -5.86 -1.59 -23.09
CA ALA A 36 -4.61 -0.91 -22.76
C ALA A 36 -4.78 0.61 -22.71
N PRO A 37 -4.07 1.31 -21.81
CA PRO A 37 -4.00 2.77 -21.82
C PRO A 37 -3.37 3.28 -23.12
N LYS A 38 -3.76 4.48 -23.53
CA LYS A 38 -3.03 5.21 -24.57
C LYS A 38 -1.75 5.79 -23.98
N PRO A 39 -0.66 5.90 -24.77
CA PRO A 39 0.52 6.63 -24.34
C PRO A 39 0.17 8.04 -23.87
N LEU A 40 0.83 8.50 -22.82
CA LEU A 40 0.71 9.88 -22.34
C LEU A 40 1.18 10.88 -23.40
N ALA A 41 0.70 12.11 -23.29
CA ALA A 41 1.19 13.20 -24.12
C ALA A 41 2.70 13.40 -23.91
N LYS A 42 3.43 13.81 -24.96
CA LYS A 42 4.88 14.01 -24.88
C LYS A 42 5.31 15.03 -23.81
N ASN A 43 4.44 15.96 -23.46
CA ASN A 43 4.64 16.98 -22.44
C ASN A 43 3.90 16.68 -21.13
N ALA A 44 3.48 15.43 -20.90
CA ALA A 44 2.85 15.04 -19.65
C ALA A 44 3.87 15.08 -18.51
N GLU A 45 3.50 15.77 -17.43
CA GLU A 45 4.14 15.70 -16.12
C GLU A 45 3.25 14.82 -15.24
N THR A 46 3.81 13.72 -14.74
CA THR A 46 3.15 12.78 -13.83
C THR A 46 3.71 12.90 -12.43
N SER A 47 2.94 12.44 -11.44
CA SER A 47 3.36 12.40 -10.06
C SER A 47 2.76 11.18 -9.37
N GLY A 48 3.53 10.57 -8.45
CA GLY A 48 2.95 9.62 -7.51
C GLY A 48 1.92 10.28 -6.60
N TRP A 49 1.10 9.44 -5.97
CA TRP A 49 0.17 9.79 -4.90
C TRP A 49 0.45 8.87 -3.70
N PRO A 50 1.57 9.08 -2.98
CA PRO A 50 2.10 8.07 -2.07
C PRO A 50 1.35 7.93 -0.75
N ARG A 51 0.43 8.86 -0.43
CA ARG A 51 -0.26 8.91 0.86
C ARG A 51 -1.59 9.65 0.77
N PHE A 52 -2.38 9.56 1.84
CA PHE A 52 -3.61 10.34 1.98
C PHE A 52 -3.34 11.83 1.76
N ASN A 53 -4.19 12.51 0.96
CA ASN A 53 -3.99 13.89 0.48
C ASN A 53 -2.81 14.14 -0.47
N GLY A 54 -2.15 13.10 -0.98
CA GLY A 54 -1.20 13.20 -2.09
C GLY A 54 0.21 13.65 -1.68
N PRO A 55 1.07 13.95 -2.67
CA PRO A 55 2.51 14.16 -2.45
C PRO A 55 2.84 15.41 -1.62
N SER A 56 1.89 16.36 -1.52
CA SER A 56 2.04 17.62 -0.78
C SER A 56 0.98 17.81 0.32
N ASP A 57 0.29 16.74 0.70
CA ASP A 57 -0.64 16.69 1.84
C ASP A 57 -1.80 17.72 1.78
N ASN A 58 -2.15 18.20 0.58
CA ASN A 58 -3.16 19.23 0.34
C ASN A 58 -4.28 18.80 -0.63
N ALA A 59 -4.32 17.52 -1.02
CA ALA A 59 -5.27 16.94 -1.96
C ALA A 59 -5.25 17.58 -3.37
N VAL A 60 -4.10 18.11 -3.81
CA VAL A 60 -3.91 18.68 -5.15
C VAL A 60 -2.96 17.79 -5.97
N SER A 61 -3.38 17.48 -7.21
CA SER A 61 -2.51 16.84 -8.19
C SER A 61 -1.66 17.88 -8.91
N PRO A 62 -0.32 17.71 -8.98
CA PRO A 62 0.55 18.54 -9.80
C PRO A 62 0.54 18.13 -11.28
N GLU A 63 -0.14 17.02 -11.63
CA GLU A 63 -0.10 16.45 -12.98
C GLU A 63 -0.74 17.36 -14.02
N LYS A 64 -0.12 17.41 -15.21
CA LYS A 64 -0.57 18.23 -16.33
C LYS A 64 0.03 17.74 -17.66
N PRO A 65 -0.61 18.03 -18.81
CA PRO A 65 -1.95 18.61 -18.93
C PRO A 65 -3.04 17.58 -18.60
N LEU A 66 -4.05 17.99 -17.83
CA LEU A 66 -5.24 17.18 -17.58
C LEU A 66 -6.28 17.39 -18.69
N LEU A 67 -7.06 16.34 -18.98
CA LEU A 67 -8.22 16.45 -19.85
C LEU A 67 -9.25 17.41 -19.25
N LYS A 68 -9.59 18.47 -19.98
CA LYS A 68 -10.67 19.40 -19.60
C LYS A 68 -12.06 18.88 -19.98
N LYS A 69 -12.11 17.92 -20.90
CA LYS A 69 -13.33 17.26 -21.38
C LYS A 69 -13.00 15.79 -21.62
N TRP A 70 -13.94 14.92 -21.29
CA TRP A 70 -13.83 13.51 -21.62
C TRP A 70 -13.93 13.31 -23.14
N PRO A 71 -13.24 12.31 -23.70
CA PRO A 71 -13.33 11.99 -25.13
C PRO A 71 -14.72 11.48 -25.56
N GLY A 72 -15.60 11.15 -24.60
CA GLY A 72 -17.01 10.81 -24.81
C GLY A 72 -17.86 11.30 -23.64
N LYS A 73 -18.94 10.59 -23.31
CA LYS A 73 -19.80 10.92 -22.15
C LYS A 73 -19.13 10.67 -20.79
N ALA A 74 -18.08 9.86 -20.75
CA ALA A 74 -17.35 9.46 -19.54
C ALA A 74 -15.87 9.13 -19.88
N PRO A 75 -14.98 9.03 -18.87
CA PRO A 75 -13.66 8.43 -19.05
C PRO A 75 -13.76 7.02 -19.63
N LEU A 76 -12.74 6.61 -20.38
CA LEU A 76 -12.64 5.23 -20.85
C LEU A 76 -12.24 4.33 -19.68
N LEU A 77 -13.04 3.30 -19.40
CA LEU A 77 -12.68 2.26 -18.45
C LEU A 77 -11.56 1.38 -19.03
N LEU A 78 -10.43 1.31 -18.32
CA LEU A 78 -9.23 0.55 -18.75
C LEU A 78 -9.23 -0.86 -18.15
N TRP A 79 -9.38 -0.92 -16.84
CA TRP A 79 -9.46 -2.13 -16.04
C TRP A 79 -10.21 -1.81 -14.74
N GLU A 80 -10.70 -2.83 -14.07
CA GLU A 80 -11.32 -2.72 -12.75
C GLU A 80 -10.96 -3.94 -11.89
N VAL A 81 -10.88 -3.72 -10.58
CA VAL A 81 -10.66 -4.79 -9.61
C VAL A 81 -11.81 -4.77 -8.60
N ARG A 82 -12.46 -5.92 -8.41
CA ARG A 82 -13.41 -6.09 -7.31
C ARG A 82 -12.63 -6.07 -5.99
N LYS A 83 -12.80 -5.01 -5.19
CA LYS A 83 -12.18 -4.90 -3.86
C LYS A 83 -13.10 -5.42 -2.75
N GLY A 84 -12.52 -5.71 -1.60
CA GLY A 84 -13.25 -5.99 -0.37
C GLY A 84 -13.78 -4.75 0.35
N GLU A 85 -14.16 -4.94 1.60
CA GLU A 85 -14.63 -3.88 2.50
C GLU A 85 -13.49 -2.89 2.85
N GLY A 86 -13.84 -1.70 3.33
CA GLY A 86 -12.90 -0.71 3.83
C GLY A 86 -13.01 0.65 3.15
N TYR A 87 -12.39 1.63 3.81
CA TYR A 87 -12.42 3.05 3.47
C TYR A 87 -11.05 3.61 3.06
N ALA A 88 -10.01 2.77 3.05
CA ALA A 88 -8.68 3.15 2.64
C ALA A 88 -8.70 3.63 1.17
N SER A 89 -8.11 4.81 0.94
CA SER A 89 -7.78 5.26 -0.42
C SER A 89 -6.53 4.52 -0.92
N PRO A 90 -6.40 4.32 -2.25
CA PRO A 90 -5.17 3.75 -2.79
C PRO A 90 -3.99 4.71 -2.65
N ALA A 91 -2.78 4.16 -2.68
CA ALA A 91 -1.54 4.93 -2.83
C ALA A 91 -0.80 4.46 -4.08
N ILE A 92 -0.22 5.37 -4.83
CA ILE A 92 0.54 5.03 -6.05
C ILE A 92 1.92 5.66 -6.02
N ARG A 93 2.92 4.89 -6.43
CA ARG A 93 4.25 5.39 -6.78
C ARG A 93 4.83 4.53 -7.89
N ASP A 94 5.30 5.18 -8.94
CA ASP A 94 5.85 4.52 -10.13
C ASP A 94 4.87 3.46 -10.68
N ASP A 95 5.30 2.22 -10.79
CA ASP A 95 4.53 1.05 -11.22
C ASP A 95 3.79 0.32 -10.08
N HIS A 96 3.75 0.89 -8.89
CA HIS A 96 3.13 0.27 -7.71
C HIS A 96 1.87 1.01 -7.26
N LEU A 97 0.71 0.45 -7.54
CA LEU A 97 -0.58 0.85 -6.99
C LEU A 97 -0.94 -0.05 -5.80
N ILE A 98 -0.91 0.51 -4.59
CA ILE A 98 -1.26 -0.20 -3.37
C ILE A 98 -2.73 0.02 -3.02
N ILE A 99 -3.46 -1.08 -2.87
CA ILE A 99 -4.79 -1.10 -2.26
C ILE A 99 -4.76 -1.83 -0.92
N PHE A 100 -5.54 -1.35 0.04
CA PHE A 100 -5.69 -1.95 1.35
C PHE A 100 -7.18 -2.12 1.66
N HIS A 101 -7.63 -3.35 1.83
CA HIS A 101 -9.05 -3.67 1.98
C HIS A 101 -9.23 -4.92 2.87
N ARG A 102 -10.48 -5.29 3.16
CA ARG A 102 -10.78 -6.52 3.89
C ARG A 102 -11.52 -7.52 3.01
N LEU A 103 -10.94 -8.70 2.85
CA LEU A 103 -11.48 -9.82 2.10
C LEU A 103 -11.54 -11.05 2.99
N GLU A 104 -12.70 -11.69 3.08
CA GLU A 104 -12.87 -13.00 3.74
C GLU A 104 -12.26 -13.07 5.15
N GLY A 105 -12.51 -12.04 5.97
CA GLY A 105 -11.99 -11.98 7.35
C GLY A 105 -10.51 -11.61 7.49
N LYS A 106 -9.83 -11.25 6.40
CA LYS A 106 -8.43 -10.81 6.40
C LYS A 106 -8.33 -9.35 5.96
N GLU A 107 -7.45 -8.60 6.59
CA GLU A 107 -6.96 -7.36 5.99
C GLU A 107 -5.89 -7.74 4.94
N VAL A 108 -6.12 -7.29 3.71
CA VAL A 108 -5.34 -7.66 2.52
C VAL A 108 -4.78 -6.40 1.87
N VAL A 109 -3.50 -6.46 1.55
CA VAL A 109 -2.72 -5.45 0.86
C VAL A 109 -2.32 -6.03 -0.48
N GLU A 110 -2.67 -5.35 -1.56
CA GLU A 110 -2.28 -5.79 -2.90
C GLU A 110 -1.49 -4.67 -3.58
N CYS A 111 -0.39 -5.04 -4.23
CA CYS A 111 0.28 -4.17 -5.18
C CYS A 111 -0.11 -4.55 -6.60
N LEU A 112 -0.68 -3.59 -7.30
CA LEU A 112 -1.16 -3.73 -8.66
C LEU A 112 -0.34 -2.83 -9.59
N ASP A 113 -0.17 -3.29 -10.83
CA ASP A 113 0.32 -2.47 -11.93
C ASP A 113 -0.76 -1.42 -12.26
N PRO A 114 -0.47 -0.11 -12.21
CA PRO A 114 -1.49 0.92 -12.39
C PRO A 114 -2.05 1.00 -13.82
N ALA A 115 -1.31 0.51 -14.81
CA ALA A 115 -1.71 0.56 -16.21
C ALA A 115 -2.65 -0.60 -16.59
N THR A 116 -2.51 -1.75 -15.94
CA THR A 116 -3.16 -3.01 -16.32
C THR A 116 -4.03 -3.61 -15.22
N GLY A 117 -3.83 -3.19 -13.97
CA GLY A 117 -4.48 -3.77 -12.79
C GLY A 117 -3.91 -5.13 -12.37
N LYS A 118 -2.92 -5.66 -13.09
CA LYS A 118 -2.29 -6.96 -12.77
C LYS A 118 -1.57 -6.90 -11.44
N ARG A 119 -1.57 -7.99 -10.68
CA ARG A 119 -1.02 -8.02 -9.33
C ARG A 119 0.46 -8.41 -9.33
N HIS A 120 1.29 -7.58 -8.69
CA HIS A 120 2.69 -7.90 -8.38
C HIS A 120 2.78 -8.84 -7.17
N TRP A 121 2.10 -8.49 -6.07
CA TRP A 121 2.13 -9.25 -4.83
C TRP A 121 0.88 -9.00 -3.98
N GLU A 122 0.66 -9.89 -3.02
CA GLU A 122 -0.37 -9.81 -1.99
C GLU A 122 0.26 -10.07 -0.61
N HIS A 123 -0.14 -9.29 0.38
CA HIS A 123 0.10 -9.56 1.80
C HIS A 123 -1.23 -9.58 2.54
N ALA A 124 -1.47 -10.60 3.36
CA ALA A 124 -2.73 -10.75 4.08
C ALA A 124 -2.52 -11.25 5.50
N TYR A 125 -3.34 -10.76 6.43
CA TYR A 125 -3.38 -11.27 7.80
C TYR A 125 -4.82 -11.33 8.32
N PRO A 126 -5.16 -12.34 9.14
CA PRO A 126 -6.49 -12.47 9.70
C PRO A 126 -6.77 -11.32 10.67
N VAL A 127 -7.99 -10.81 10.65
CA VAL A 127 -8.46 -9.80 11.58
C VAL A 127 -9.85 -10.18 12.08
N ASP A 128 -9.98 -10.23 13.40
CA ASP A 128 -11.28 -10.26 14.05
C ASP A 128 -11.64 -8.86 14.54
N TYR A 129 -12.63 -8.26 13.88
CA TYR A 129 -13.13 -6.94 14.19
C TYR A 129 -14.49 -6.79 13.52
N ARG A 130 -15.43 -6.19 14.25
CA ARG A 130 -16.71 -5.75 13.71
C ARG A 130 -17.01 -4.36 14.23
N ASP A 131 -17.36 -3.43 13.34
CA ASP A 131 -17.85 -2.14 13.78
C ASP A 131 -19.25 -2.29 14.41
N ARG A 132 -19.62 -1.40 15.34
CA ARG A 132 -20.87 -1.58 16.10
C ARG A 132 -22.14 -1.36 15.27
N TYR A 133 -22.05 -0.77 14.08
CA TYR A 133 -23.17 -0.65 13.15
C TYR A 133 -23.24 -1.80 12.14
N GLY A 134 -22.16 -2.58 11.98
CA GLY A 134 -22.03 -3.62 10.98
C GLY A 134 -21.94 -3.10 9.55
N TYR A 135 -21.43 -1.88 9.32
CA TYR A 135 -21.37 -1.29 7.97
C TYR A 135 -20.17 -1.76 7.16
N SER A 136 -18.96 -1.59 7.69
CA SER A 136 -17.74 -2.05 7.02
C SER A 136 -16.62 -2.20 8.04
N ASN A 137 -16.03 -3.38 8.05
CA ASN A 137 -15.15 -3.79 9.13
C ASN A 137 -13.67 -3.43 8.88
N GLY A 138 -13.44 -2.30 8.21
CA GLY A 138 -12.11 -1.78 7.88
C GLY A 138 -11.45 -2.48 6.69
N PRO A 139 -10.19 -2.16 6.39
CA PRO A 139 -9.36 -1.11 7.02
C PRO A 139 -9.86 0.30 6.74
N ARG A 140 -9.38 1.28 7.51
CA ARG A 140 -9.79 2.69 7.38
C ARG A 140 -8.63 3.64 7.07
N ALA A 141 -7.42 3.32 7.49
CA ALA A 141 -6.23 4.09 7.11
C ALA A 141 -5.80 3.71 5.69
N SER A 142 -5.34 4.68 4.93
CA SER A 142 -4.76 4.51 3.60
C SER A 142 -3.29 4.11 3.72
N PRO A 143 -2.74 3.35 2.75
CA PRO A 143 -1.32 3.06 2.68
C PRO A 143 -0.47 4.34 2.59
N VAL A 144 0.73 4.28 3.14
CA VAL A 144 1.72 5.35 3.04
C VAL A 144 3.00 4.78 2.46
N ILE A 145 3.42 5.29 1.31
CA ILE A 145 4.60 4.83 0.60
C ILE A 145 5.75 5.83 0.84
N ASP A 146 6.92 5.33 1.25
CA ASP A 146 8.15 6.12 1.38
C ASP A 146 9.38 5.28 1.01
N GLY A 147 10.12 5.71 -0.01
CA GLY A 147 11.38 5.07 -0.42
C GLY A 147 11.21 3.65 -0.96
N LYS A 148 11.40 2.63 -0.12
CA LYS A 148 11.21 1.21 -0.49
C LYS A 148 10.19 0.50 0.39
N TYR A 149 9.43 1.27 1.16
CA TYR A 149 8.53 0.76 2.17
C TYR A 149 7.09 1.24 1.95
N VAL A 150 6.16 0.39 2.37
CA VAL A 150 4.73 0.69 2.50
C VAL A 150 4.34 0.51 3.96
N TYR A 151 3.77 1.54 4.56
CA TYR A 151 3.27 1.52 5.92
C TYR A 151 1.75 1.47 5.95
N LEU A 152 1.22 0.63 6.83
CA LEU A 152 -0.20 0.32 6.92
C LEU A 152 -0.63 0.30 8.37
N HIS A 153 -1.79 0.89 8.65
CA HIS A 153 -2.41 0.87 9.97
C HIS A 153 -3.78 0.18 9.88
N GLY A 154 -3.83 -1.07 10.32
CA GLY A 154 -5.02 -1.90 10.30
C GLY A 154 -6.10 -1.44 11.27
N VAL A 155 -7.33 -1.92 11.07
CA VAL A 155 -8.49 -1.53 11.88
C VAL A 155 -8.36 -1.91 13.35
N THR A 156 -7.56 -2.95 13.66
CA THR A 156 -7.21 -3.42 15.01
C THR A 156 -5.88 -2.90 15.52
N ALA A 157 -5.39 -1.79 14.97
CA ALA A 157 -4.16 -1.11 15.39
C ALA A 157 -2.84 -1.86 15.09
N TRP A 158 -2.86 -2.85 14.20
CA TRP A 158 -1.62 -3.37 13.62
C TRP A 158 -0.94 -2.27 12.81
N LEU A 159 0.30 -1.92 13.15
CA LEU A 159 1.17 -1.08 12.33
C LEU A 159 2.19 -1.97 11.63
N THR A 160 2.15 -1.99 10.31
CA THR A 160 2.93 -2.91 9.48
C THR A 160 3.76 -2.14 8.48
N CYS A 161 5.00 -2.59 8.28
CA CYS A 161 5.87 -2.15 7.19
C CYS A 161 6.16 -3.32 6.25
N LEU A 162 5.87 -3.11 4.97
CA LEU A 162 6.18 -4.03 3.89
C LEU A 162 7.24 -3.42 2.98
N GLU A 163 8.04 -4.26 2.32
CA GLU A 163 8.86 -3.85 1.18
C GLU A 163 7.96 -3.57 -0.02
N LEU A 164 8.17 -2.43 -0.70
CA LEU A 164 7.31 -2.00 -1.81
C LEU A 164 7.32 -3.02 -2.96
N ASP A 165 8.49 -3.52 -3.33
CA ASP A 165 8.66 -4.31 -4.56
C ASP A 165 8.16 -5.76 -4.42
N THR A 166 8.12 -6.27 -3.18
CA THR A 166 7.91 -7.69 -2.92
C THR A 166 6.73 -8.00 -2.00
N GLY A 167 6.23 -7.00 -1.25
CA GLY A 167 5.23 -7.22 -0.20
C GLY A 167 5.76 -7.98 1.02
N LYS A 168 7.07 -8.27 1.09
CA LYS A 168 7.68 -8.96 2.23
C LYS A 168 7.54 -8.10 3.48
N LEU A 169 7.16 -8.75 4.58
CA LEU A 169 7.06 -8.11 5.89
C LEU A 169 8.46 -7.71 6.39
N VAL A 170 8.65 -6.43 6.70
CA VAL A 170 9.89 -5.89 7.27
C VAL A 170 9.78 -5.88 8.80
N TRP A 171 8.71 -5.29 9.32
CA TRP A 171 8.38 -5.29 10.74
C TRP A 171 6.87 -5.11 10.95
N LYS A 172 6.37 -5.51 12.11
CA LYS A 172 4.98 -5.27 12.56
C LYS A 172 4.94 -4.95 14.05
N ARG A 173 3.95 -4.15 14.46
CA ARG A 173 3.68 -3.77 15.85
C ARG A 173 2.19 -3.96 16.16
N ASP A 174 1.91 -4.56 17.31
CA ASP A 174 0.57 -4.62 17.88
C ASP A 174 0.37 -3.39 18.77
N LEU A 175 -0.09 -2.28 18.17
CA LEU A 175 -0.23 -1.05 18.93
C LEU A 175 -1.36 -1.13 19.96
N ALA A 176 -2.34 -2.02 19.74
CA ALA A 176 -3.42 -2.23 20.69
C ALA A 176 -2.86 -2.74 22.02
N ASN A 177 -1.95 -3.70 21.96
CA ASN A 177 -1.24 -4.16 23.14
C ASN A 177 -0.23 -3.12 23.65
N ASP A 178 0.63 -2.59 22.77
CA ASP A 178 1.74 -1.69 23.15
C ASP A 178 1.27 -0.40 23.86
N PHE A 179 0.08 0.10 23.50
CA PHE A 179 -0.50 1.34 24.03
C PHE A 179 -1.85 1.16 24.73
N SER A 180 -2.23 -0.09 25.02
CA SER A 180 -3.50 -0.43 25.67
C SER A 180 -4.70 0.26 25.00
N ILE A 181 -4.78 0.15 23.67
CA ILE A 181 -5.81 0.78 22.85
C ILE A 181 -7.06 -0.12 22.86
N PRO A 182 -8.23 0.39 23.28
CA PRO A 182 -9.46 -0.39 23.24
C PRO A 182 -9.96 -0.59 21.80
N GLN A 183 -10.80 -1.60 21.60
CA GLN A 183 -11.56 -1.78 20.35
C GLN A 183 -12.60 -0.65 20.23
N TYR A 184 -12.18 0.47 19.63
CA TYR A 184 -13.03 1.64 19.39
C TYR A 184 -14.23 1.32 18.49
N PHE A 185 -15.24 2.19 18.55
CA PHE A 185 -16.49 2.06 17.79
C PHE A 185 -16.24 1.77 16.30
N PHE A 186 -15.33 2.53 15.67
CA PHE A 186 -14.91 2.37 14.28
C PHE A 186 -13.51 1.76 14.14
N GLY A 187 -12.94 1.22 15.22
CA GLY A 187 -11.55 0.74 15.21
C GLY A 187 -10.59 1.89 14.94
N LYS A 188 -9.45 1.59 14.31
CA LYS A 188 -8.44 2.59 13.95
C LYS A 188 -8.49 2.96 12.47
N GLY A 189 -8.18 4.22 12.19
CA GLY A 189 -8.18 4.77 10.83
C GLY A 189 -7.22 5.93 10.60
N SER A 190 -6.33 6.22 11.55
CA SER A 190 -5.35 7.29 11.39
C SER A 190 -4.27 6.87 10.40
N ASN A 191 -4.01 7.72 9.41
CA ASN A 191 -2.90 7.55 8.47
C ASN A 191 -1.58 7.90 9.17
N PRO A 192 -0.51 7.07 9.05
CA PRO A 192 0.82 7.46 9.50
C PRO A 192 1.33 8.68 8.72
N VAL A 193 2.12 9.54 9.38
CA VAL A 193 2.85 10.64 8.73
C VAL A 193 4.34 10.32 8.76
N VAL A 194 5.00 10.41 7.60
CA VAL A 194 6.46 10.26 7.52
C VAL A 194 7.12 11.61 7.75
N ALA A 195 8.02 11.67 8.74
CA ALA A 195 8.81 12.85 9.05
C ALA A 195 10.27 12.43 9.28
N GLY A 196 11.12 12.61 8.27
CA GLY A 196 12.52 12.18 8.31
C GLY A 196 12.66 10.66 8.48
N ASP A 197 13.20 10.23 9.62
CA ASP A 197 13.36 8.83 10.01
C ASP A 197 12.16 8.27 10.79
N LYS A 198 11.12 9.08 11.03
CA LYS A 198 9.98 8.70 11.89
C LYS A 198 8.69 8.45 11.11
N LEU A 199 7.90 7.53 11.65
CA LEU A 199 6.47 7.40 11.41
C LEU A 199 5.74 7.94 12.63
N ILE A 200 4.97 9.00 12.44
CA ILE A 200 4.18 9.63 13.50
C ILE A 200 2.73 9.20 13.31
N LEU A 201 2.10 8.70 14.37
CA LEU A 201 0.76 8.16 14.30
C LEU A 201 -0.06 8.59 15.51
N ASN A 202 -1.31 9.00 15.27
CA ASN A 202 -2.30 9.07 16.33
C ASN A 202 -2.72 7.63 16.69
N VAL A 203 -2.16 7.12 17.78
CA VAL A 203 -2.45 5.79 18.30
C VAL A 203 -3.71 5.78 19.15
N GLY A 204 -4.14 6.93 19.67
CA GLY A 204 -5.29 7.04 20.56
C GLY A 204 -5.23 6.04 21.70
N GLY A 205 -4.10 5.96 22.40
CA GLY A 205 -3.90 5.11 23.56
C GLY A 205 -4.54 5.70 24.81
N SER A 206 -4.52 4.91 25.88
CA SER A 206 -4.86 5.39 27.22
C SER A 206 -3.68 6.15 27.86
N GLU A 207 -3.88 6.70 29.07
CA GLU A 207 -2.81 7.32 29.87
C GLU A 207 -2.03 8.43 29.13
N GLU A 208 -2.74 9.34 28.47
CA GLU A 208 -2.18 10.48 27.72
C GLU A 208 -1.32 10.13 26.49
N ARG A 209 -1.23 8.84 26.09
CA ARG A 209 -0.48 8.39 24.90
C ARG A 209 -1.33 8.50 23.62
N CYS A 210 -1.58 9.74 23.19
CA CYS A 210 -2.43 10.00 22.01
C CYS A 210 -1.66 9.87 20.68
N VAL A 211 -0.40 10.32 20.65
CA VAL A 211 0.47 10.32 19.46
C VAL A 211 1.79 9.66 19.84
N ALA A 212 2.30 8.80 18.96
CA ALA A 212 3.58 8.15 19.11
C ALA A 212 4.41 8.31 17.83
N ALA A 213 5.73 8.28 17.97
CA ALA A 213 6.65 8.17 16.86
C ALA A 213 7.38 6.83 16.87
N PHE A 214 7.57 6.25 15.69
CA PHE A 214 8.30 5.02 15.48
C PHE A 214 9.44 5.26 14.51
N ASP A 215 10.58 4.62 14.72
CA ASP A 215 11.63 4.55 13.71
C ASP A 215 11.07 3.80 12.49
N LYS A 216 11.08 4.45 11.33
CA LYS A 216 10.37 3.93 10.15
C LYS A 216 10.97 2.64 9.60
N LYS A 217 12.25 2.36 9.90
CA LYS A 217 12.97 1.18 9.38
C LYS A 217 12.83 -0.04 10.28
N THR A 218 12.63 0.18 11.58
CA THR A 218 12.66 -0.88 12.60
C THR A 218 11.33 -1.05 13.34
N GLY A 219 10.43 -0.06 13.26
CA GLY A 219 9.18 -0.03 14.02
C GLY A 219 9.37 0.19 15.51
N LYS A 220 10.59 0.50 15.98
CA LYS A 220 10.85 0.78 17.40
C LYS A 220 10.23 2.11 17.80
N THR A 221 9.63 2.16 18.98
CA THR A 221 9.08 3.40 19.53
C THR A 221 10.22 4.38 19.81
N VAL A 222 10.06 5.63 19.39
CA VAL A 222 11.00 6.74 19.64
C VAL A 222 10.50 7.58 20.80
N TRP A 223 9.21 7.93 20.79
CA TRP A 223 8.48 8.59 21.87
C TRP A 223 6.99 8.27 21.78
#